data_AF-A0A3N9XCD4-F1
#
_entry.id   AF-A0A3N9XCD4-F1
#
_cell.length_a   1.000
_cell.length_b   1.000
_cell.length_c   1.000
_cell.angle_alpha   90.00
_cell.angle_beta   90.00
_cell.angle_gamma   90.00
#
_symmetry.space_group_name_H-M   'P 1'
#
loop_
_entity.id
_entity.type
_entity.pdbx_description
1 polymer ?
#
loop_
_entity_poly.entity_id
_entity_poly.type
_entity_poly.pdbx_seq_one_letter_code
_entity_poly.pdbx_strand_id
1 'polypeptide(L)'
;MAARSDDADSRAARWEKEAHDLSTQVAFLQEELALVRRKLTESPRHVRQLEERLAATQAQLARLTENNDRLVSTLKEARTQIVTLKEEIDRLAQPPSGYGVFLAKHEDGTVDVFTGGRKLRVAVSPSLDVGDLRRGQEVLLNDALNIVDAFGYERVGEVVMLKEILEGPNGGPGDRALVVSHSDEERIVHLAETLIGSAIRAGDSLMIEPRSAYAYERIPKSEVEELVLEEVPDVGYGDIGGLQSQIEQIRDAVELPFLHADLFREHQLRPPKGILLYGPPGCGKTLIAKAVANSLAKKIAERQGKEKHTSFFLNIKGPELLNKYVGETERHIRLIFQRAREKAGEGTPVIVFFDEMDSIFRTRGSGVSSDVENTIVPQLLSEIDGVEGLENVIVIGASNREDMIDPAILRPGRLDVKIKIERPDAEAAKDIFSKYILSGLPLHPDDLAEHGTDPQATVAAMIDAVVLRMYSETEENRFLEVTYANGDKEVLYFKDFNSGAMIQNIVDRSKKMAIKEFLTSGRKGLRLQHLLDACVDEFRENEDLPNTTNPDDWARISGKKGERIVYIRTLVSGGKGAEAGRSIETASNTGQYL
;
A
#
# COMPACT_ATOMS: atom_id res chain seq x y z
N MET A 1 -0.42 -32.51 158.65
CA MET A 1 -0.12 -31.06 158.47
C MET A 1 1.12 -30.75 159.33
N ALA A 2 2.08 -29.88 158.97
CA ALA A 2 2.44 -29.26 157.68
C ALA A 2 3.80 -28.48 157.79
N ALA A 3 4.37 -28.00 156.66
CA ALA A 3 5.36 -26.89 156.52
C ALA A 3 6.90 -27.13 156.71
N ARG A 4 7.71 -26.05 156.63
CA ARG A 4 9.17 -25.94 156.24
C ARG A 4 9.94 -24.81 157.01
N SER A 5 11.30 -24.82 157.00
CA SER A 5 12.28 -23.72 157.34
C SER A 5 13.77 -24.19 157.21
N ASP A 6 14.90 -23.44 157.25
CA ASP A 6 15.37 -22.09 156.76
C ASP A 6 16.95 -21.98 156.90
N ASP A 7 17.65 -20.96 156.34
CA ASP A 7 19.15 -20.89 156.21
C ASP A 7 19.77 -19.46 155.96
N ALA A 8 20.84 -19.04 156.69
CA ALA A 8 21.70 -17.86 156.35
C ALA A 8 23.03 -17.70 157.16
N ASP A 9 24.09 -17.14 156.55
CA ASP A 9 24.81 -15.88 156.95
C ASP A 9 26.25 -15.75 156.35
N SER A 10 26.90 -16.85 155.95
CA SER A 10 28.30 -16.89 155.43
C SER A 10 28.55 -16.22 154.07
N ARG A 11 27.65 -15.32 153.64
CA ARG A 11 27.49 -14.84 152.26
C ARG A 11 28.08 -13.44 152.04
N ALA A 12 28.12 -12.60 153.08
CA ALA A 12 28.41 -11.16 152.97
C ALA A 12 29.75 -10.80 152.27
N ALA A 13 30.88 -11.32 152.77
CA ALA A 13 32.21 -10.87 152.32
C ALA A 13 32.62 -11.33 150.90
N ARG A 14 31.88 -12.25 150.27
CA ARG A 14 32.09 -12.60 148.85
C ARG A 14 31.36 -11.64 147.91
N TRP A 15 30.15 -11.23 148.29
CA TRP A 15 29.31 -10.36 147.47
C TRP A 15 29.97 -9.04 147.08
N GLU A 16 30.78 -8.46 147.97
CA GLU A 16 31.44 -7.17 147.70
C GLU A 16 32.49 -7.26 146.57
N LYS A 17 33.23 -8.37 146.49
CA LYS A 17 34.18 -8.61 145.39
C LYS A 17 33.47 -9.02 144.10
N GLU A 18 32.48 -9.92 144.18
CA GLU A 18 31.64 -10.27 143.03
C GLU A 18 30.96 -9.02 142.44
N ALA A 19 30.48 -8.09 143.27
CA ALA A 19 29.82 -6.86 142.82
C ALA A 19 30.74 -5.93 142.00
N HIS A 20 32.04 -5.86 142.31
CA HIS A 20 32.97 -5.01 141.56
C HIS A 20 33.33 -5.60 140.18
N ASP A 21 33.62 -6.91 140.14
CA ASP A 21 33.89 -7.63 138.89
C ASP A 21 32.63 -7.61 137.99
N LEU A 22 31.44 -7.87 138.58
CA LEU A 22 30.14 -7.75 137.90
C LEU A 22 29.87 -6.33 137.40
N SER A 23 30.17 -5.27 138.18
CA SER A 23 29.94 -3.90 137.76
C SER A 23 30.79 -3.51 136.53
N THR A 24 32.04 -3.97 136.49
CA THR A 24 32.95 -3.76 135.35
C THR A 24 32.48 -4.53 134.13
N GLN A 25 32.05 -5.78 134.32
CA GLN A 25 31.52 -6.63 133.24
C GLN A 25 30.18 -6.08 132.70
N VAL A 26 29.32 -5.52 133.57
CA VAL A 26 28.07 -4.84 133.19
C VAL A 26 28.35 -3.58 132.39
N ALA A 27 29.37 -2.78 132.71
CA ALA A 27 29.73 -1.60 131.93
C ALA A 27 30.15 -1.96 130.49
N PHE A 28 31.03 -2.96 130.33
CA PHE A 28 31.42 -3.46 129.00
C PHE A 28 30.22 -4.03 128.22
N LEU A 29 29.39 -4.86 128.87
CA LEU A 29 28.18 -5.41 128.26
C LEU A 29 27.16 -4.32 127.89
N GLN A 30 27.07 -3.22 128.64
CA GLN A 30 26.20 -2.08 128.29
C GLN A 30 26.67 -1.36 127.03
N GLU A 31 27.98 -1.18 126.84
CA GLU A 31 28.53 -0.56 125.63
C GLU A 31 28.36 -1.47 124.40
N GLU A 32 28.65 -2.77 124.52
CA GLU A 32 28.40 -3.75 123.47
C GLU A 32 26.90 -3.82 123.13
N LEU A 33 26.02 -3.86 124.13
CA LEU A 33 24.58 -3.92 123.95
C LEU A 33 24.00 -2.61 123.39
N ALA A 34 24.65 -1.46 123.60
CA ALA A 34 24.31 -0.20 122.92
C ALA A 34 24.68 -0.24 121.42
N LEU A 35 25.87 -0.76 121.09
CA LEU A 35 26.33 -0.89 119.70
C LEU A 35 25.48 -1.94 118.94
N VAL A 36 25.15 -3.05 119.59
CA VAL A 36 24.22 -4.07 119.08
C VAL A 36 22.81 -3.48 118.90
N ARG A 37 22.27 -2.73 119.87
CA ARG A 37 20.96 -2.04 119.73
C ARG A 37 20.93 -1.07 118.54
N ARG A 38 22.04 -0.37 118.27
CA ARG A 38 22.14 0.54 117.11
C ARG A 38 22.08 -0.23 115.79
N LYS A 39 22.85 -1.33 115.67
CA LYS A 39 22.74 -2.25 114.52
C LYS A 39 21.35 -2.89 114.40
N LEU A 40 20.71 -3.27 115.51
CA LEU A 40 19.35 -3.84 115.54
C LEU A 40 18.24 -2.84 115.17
N THR A 41 18.49 -1.53 115.22
CA THR A 41 17.50 -0.51 114.85
C THR A 41 17.70 0.03 113.43
N GLU A 42 18.92 -0.02 112.89
CA GLU A 42 19.23 0.33 111.50
C GLU A 42 18.98 -0.84 110.52
N SER A 43 19.35 -2.08 110.89
CA SER A 43 19.22 -3.26 110.02
C SER A 43 17.78 -3.52 109.53
N PRO A 44 16.72 -3.50 110.37
CA PRO A 44 15.35 -3.74 109.90
C PRO A 44 14.83 -2.68 108.91
N ARG A 45 15.36 -1.45 108.97
CA ARG A 45 15.04 -0.39 108.01
C ARG A 45 15.69 -0.66 106.65
N HIS A 46 16.95 -1.11 106.65
CA HIS A 46 17.65 -1.42 105.41
C HIS A 46 17.09 -2.68 104.73
N VAL A 47 16.73 -3.71 105.51
CA VAL A 47 16.01 -4.89 105.01
C VAL A 47 14.69 -4.49 104.35
N ARG A 48 13.84 -3.69 105.01
CA ARG A 48 12.58 -3.22 104.40
C ARG A 48 12.78 -2.41 103.11
N GLN A 49 13.78 -1.53 103.04
CA GLN A 49 14.08 -0.81 101.80
C GLN A 49 14.55 -1.74 100.66
N LEU A 50 15.19 -2.86 100.97
CA LEU A 50 15.56 -3.88 99.99
C LEU A 50 14.35 -4.73 99.58
N GLU A 51 13.47 -5.09 100.52
CA GLU A 51 12.19 -5.78 100.25
C GLU A 51 11.26 -4.94 99.37
N GLU A 52 11.10 -3.64 99.68
CA GLU A 52 10.31 -2.69 98.88
C GLU A 52 10.88 -2.53 97.46
N ARG A 53 12.21 -2.45 97.32
CA ARG A 53 12.87 -2.40 96.00
C ARG A 53 12.77 -3.72 95.23
N LEU A 54 12.81 -4.86 95.92
CA LEU A 54 12.64 -6.17 95.31
C LEU A 54 11.20 -6.35 94.80
N ALA A 55 10.20 -5.98 95.60
CA ALA A 55 8.79 -6.00 95.19
C ALA A 55 8.54 -5.04 94.00
N ALA A 56 9.12 -3.84 94.02
CA ALA A 56 8.99 -2.88 92.92
C ALA A 56 9.64 -3.37 91.61
N THR A 57 10.84 -3.96 91.68
CA THR A 57 11.53 -4.51 90.50
C THR A 57 10.86 -5.78 89.98
N GLN A 58 10.34 -6.65 90.84
CA GLN A 58 9.49 -7.79 90.46
C GLN A 58 8.20 -7.32 89.75
N ALA A 59 7.53 -6.27 90.24
CA ALA A 59 6.35 -5.71 89.60
C ALA A 59 6.66 -5.04 88.25
N GLN A 60 7.83 -4.42 88.08
CA GLN A 60 8.29 -3.93 86.78
C GLN A 60 8.61 -5.08 85.82
N LEU A 61 9.30 -6.13 86.28
CA LEU A 61 9.57 -7.33 85.47
C LEU A 61 8.28 -7.99 84.99
N ALA A 62 7.30 -8.20 85.87
CA ALA A 62 6.00 -8.78 85.49
C ALA A 62 5.30 -7.97 84.38
N ARG A 63 5.28 -6.63 84.49
CA ARG A 63 4.70 -5.74 83.45
C ARG A 63 5.50 -5.77 82.14
N LEU A 64 6.83 -5.88 82.21
CA LEU A 64 7.67 -5.96 81.01
C LEU A 64 7.50 -7.31 80.31
N THR A 65 7.38 -8.42 81.06
CA THR A 65 7.04 -9.73 80.51
C THR A 65 5.67 -9.71 79.85
N GLU A 66 4.64 -9.20 80.53
CA GLU A 66 3.28 -9.12 79.97
C GLU A 66 3.23 -8.27 78.68
N ASN A 67 3.93 -7.13 78.65
CA ASN A 67 4.06 -6.32 77.43
C ASN A 67 4.82 -7.05 76.32
N ASN A 68 5.86 -7.82 76.65
CA ASN A 68 6.61 -8.61 75.68
C ASN A 68 5.75 -9.74 75.10
N ASP A 69 4.97 -10.45 75.93
CA ASP A 69 4.04 -11.49 75.48
C ASP A 69 2.96 -10.92 74.53
N ARG A 70 2.44 -9.71 74.82
CA ARG A 70 1.51 -8.98 73.93
C ARG A 70 2.16 -8.53 72.62
N LEU A 71 3.44 -8.15 72.64
CA LEU A 71 4.20 -7.85 71.41
C LEU A 71 4.48 -9.13 70.60
N VAL A 72 4.74 -10.25 71.27
CA VAL A 72 4.94 -11.55 70.62
C VAL A 72 3.64 -12.10 70.02
N SER A 73 2.46 -11.87 70.64
CA SER A 73 1.17 -12.27 70.04
C SER A 73 0.83 -11.41 68.81
N THR A 74 0.91 -10.08 68.92
CA THR A 74 0.63 -9.17 67.81
C THR A 74 1.60 -9.34 66.64
N LEU A 75 2.89 -9.62 66.89
CA LEU A 75 3.86 -9.97 65.84
C LEU A 75 3.55 -11.32 65.17
N LYS A 76 3.01 -12.30 65.90
CA LYS A 76 2.55 -13.58 65.30
C LYS A 76 1.31 -13.37 64.43
N GLU A 77 0.35 -12.58 64.89
CA GLU A 77 -0.86 -12.23 64.13
C GLU A 77 -0.52 -11.48 62.83
N ALA A 78 0.28 -10.41 62.92
CA ALA A 78 0.73 -9.64 61.76
C ALA A 78 1.55 -10.51 60.78
N ARG A 79 2.46 -11.36 61.27
CA ARG A 79 3.16 -12.34 60.43
C ARG A 79 2.20 -13.29 59.72
N THR A 80 1.13 -13.73 60.39
CA THR A 80 0.15 -14.67 59.83
C THR A 80 -0.65 -14.00 58.72
N GLN A 81 -1.08 -12.75 58.92
CA GLN A 81 -1.74 -11.93 57.88
C GLN A 81 -0.82 -11.70 56.66
N ILE A 82 0.47 -11.43 56.88
CA ILE A 82 1.44 -11.28 55.79
C ILE A 82 1.61 -12.59 55.00
N VAL A 83 1.58 -13.75 55.66
CA VAL A 83 1.64 -15.05 54.97
C VAL A 83 0.37 -15.30 54.15
N THR A 84 -0.83 -15.07 54.70
CA THR A 84 -2.08 -15.28 53.96
C THR A 84 -2.21 -14.33 52.76
N LEU A 85 -1.85 -13.05 52.93
CA LEU A 85 -1.82 -12.09 51.83
C LEU A 85 -0.80 -12.49 50.76
N LYS A 86 0.37 -13.03 51.15
CA LYS A 86 1.34 -13.55 50.17
C LYS A 86 0.81 -14.78 49.45
N GLU A 87 0.11 -15.70 50.11
CA GLU A 87 -0.49 -16.88 49.48
C GLU A 87 -1.62 -16.51 48.48
N GLU A 88 -2.35 -15.41 48.71
CA GLU A 88 -3.30 -14.85 47.75
C GLU A 88 -2.59 -14.20 46.55
N ILE A 89 -1.54 -13.40 46.78
CA ILE A 89 -0.73 -12.78 45.72
C ILE A 89 0.00 -13.84 44.89
N ASP A 90 0.64 -14.81 45.52
CA ASP A 90 1.33 -15.93 44.84
C ASP A 90 0.35 -16.77 44.00
N ARG A 91 -0.92 -16.88 44.41
CA ARG A 91 -1.97 -17.56 43.63
C ARG A 91 -2.42 -16.73 42.43
N LEU A 92 -2.56 -15.41 42.59
CA LEU A 92 -2.82 -14.49 41.47
C LEU A 92 -1.65 -14.43 40.47
N ALA A 93 -0.44 -14.77 40.91
CA ALA A 93 0.77 -14.86 40.11
C ALA A 93 1.06 -16.26 39.52
N GLN A 94 0.21 -17.27 39.75
CA GLN A 94 0.32 -18.56 39.07
C GLN A 94 -0.27 -18.46 37.65
N PRO A 95 0.48 -18.85 36.60
CA PRO A 95 -0.02 -18.83 35.23
C PRO A 95 -0.93 -20.04 34.99
N PRO A 96 -2.22 -19.82 34.71
CA PRO A 96 -2.68 -20.16 33.36
C PRO A 96 -2.87 -18.94 32.46
N SER A 97 -2.24 -18.98 31.28
CA SER A 97 -2.26 -17.88 30.30
C SER A 97 -3.47 -17.98 29.37
N GLY A 98 -4.63 -17.54 29.85
CA GLY A 98 -5.83 -17.42 29.03
C GLY A 98 -5.79 -16.12 28.22
N TYR A 99 -5.71 -16.19 26.89
CA TYR A 99 -5.82 -14.99 26.05
C TYR A 99 -7.29 -14.68 25.71
N GLY A 100 -7.58 -13.42 25.44
CA GLY A 100 -8.89 -12.94 24.98
C GLY A 100 -8.79 -11.62 24.23
N VAL A 101 -9.90 -11.23 23.58
CA VAL A 101 -10.00 -9.97 22.82
C VAL A 101 -10.87 -8.98 23.59
N PHE A 102 -10.36 -7.78 23.88
CA PHE A 102 -11.10 -6.71 24.55
C PHE A 102 -12.18 -6.12 23.63
N LEU A 103 -13.40 -5.98 24.15
CA LEU A 103 -14.57 -5.54 23.39
C LEU A 103 -15.06 -4.14 23.80
N ALA A 104 -15.22 -3.91 25.11
CA ALA A 104 -15.81 -2.68 25.64
C ALA A 104 -15.46 -2.47 27.12
N LYS A 105 -15.48 -1.21 27.57
CA LYS A 105 -15.39 -0.80 28.98
C LYS A 105 -16.71 -0.19 29.46
N HIS A 106 -16.98 -0.33 30.76
CA HIS A 106 -18.21 0.13 31.41
C HIS A 106 -17.91 1.09 32.57
N GLU A 107 -18.91 1.89 32.95
CA GLU A 107 -18.78 2.92 34.00
C GLU A 107 -18.52 2.32 35.41
N ASP A 108 -18.81 1.04 35.59
CA ASP A 108 -18.54 0.27 36.82
C ASP A 108 -17.08 -0.22 36.93
N GLY A 109 -16.22 0.10 35.94
CA GLY A 109 -14.83 -0.35 35.87
C GLY A 109 -14.65 -1.77 35.37
N THR A 110 -15.74 -2.48 35.02
CA THR A 110 -15.67 -3.79 34.37
C THR A 110 -15.53 -3.65 32.86
N VAL A 111 -15.09 -4.74 32.24
CA VAL A 111 -14.82 -4.79 30.79
C VAL A 111 -15.40 -6.08 30.20
N ASP A 112 -15.90 -6.00 28.98
CA ASP A 112 -16.35 -7.17 28.23
C ASP A 112 -15.19 -7.70 27.37
N VAL A 113 -14.90 -8.99 27.48
CA VAL A 113 -13.82 -9.71 26.77
C VAL A 113 -14.40 -10.93 26.05
N PHE A 114 -13.89 -11.24 24.87
CA PHE A 114 -14.16 -12.50 24.18
C PHE A 114 -13.04 -13.51 24.45
N THR A 115 -13.37 -14.67 25.02
CA THR A 115 -12.41 -15.78 25.21
C THR A 115 -13.15 -17.12 25.19
N GLY A 116 -12.47 -18.18 24.76
CA GLY A 116 -13.04 -19.54 24.72
C GLY A 116 -14.35 -19.67 23.90
N GLY A 117 -14.55 -18.83 22.89
CA GLY A 117 -15.76 -18.82 22.05
C GLY A 117 -16.98 -18.09 22.65
N ARG A 118 -16.83 -17.35 23.76
CA ARG A 118 -17.92 -16.64 24.44
C ARG A 118 -17.51 -15.24 24.90
N LYS A 119 -18.49 -14.34 24.99
CA LYS A 119 -18.33 -13.02 25.62
C LYS A 119 -18.51 -13.17 27.14
N LEU A 120 -17.62 -12.57 27.92
CA LEU A 120 -17.63 -12.54 29.37
C LEU A 120 -17.42 -11.10 29.84
N ARG A 121 -18.05 -10.73 30.96
CA ARG A 121 -17.74 -9.50 31.69
C ARG A 121 -16.78 -9.83 32.83
N VAL A 122 -15.68 -9.09 32.92
CA VAL A 122 -14.56 -9.40 33.81
C VAL A 122 -14.07 -8.14 34.53
N ALA A 123 -13.37 -8.32 35.66
CA ALA A 123 -12.68 -7.23 36.33
C ALA A 123 -11.28 -7.03 35.75
N VAL A 124 -10.75 -5.81 35.90
CA VAL A 124 -9.38 -5.46 35.53
C VAL A 124 -8.51 -5.39 36.79
N SER A 125 -7.28 -5.89 36.70
CA SER A 125 -6.29 -5.78 37.77
C SER A 125 -6.00 -4.31 38.09
N PRO A 126 -5.88 -3.90 39.37
CA PRO A 126 -5.47 -2.53 39.76
C PRO A 126 -4.09 -2.08 39.26
N SER A 127 -3.33 -2.98 38.62
CA SER A 127 -2.06 -2.68 37.94
C SER A 127 -2.21 -2.11 36.52
N LEU A 128 -3.41 -2.16 35.93
CA LEU A 128 -3.68 -1.79 34.54
C LEU A 128 -4.77 -0.70 34.49
N ASP A 129 -4.55 0.39 33.74
CA ASP A 129 -5.56 1.43 33.55
C ASP A 129 -6.58 1.01 32.48
N VAL A 130 -7.88 1.07 32.83
CA VAL A 130 -9.00 0.86 31.91
C VAL A 130 -9.09 1.98 30.85
N GLY A 131 -8.39 3.11 31.09
CA GLY A 131 -8.12 4.17 30.13
C GLY A 131 -7.38 3.67 28.88
N ASP A 132 -6.33 2.87 29.05
CA ASP A 132 -5.39 2.48 27.99
C ASP A 132 -5.90 1.32 27.10
N LEU A 133 -6.90 0.55 27.56
CA LEU A 133 -7.49 -0.57 26.82
C LEU A 133 -8.25 -0.12 25.57
N ARG A 134 -7.90 -0.70 24.41
CA ARG A 134 -8.40 -0.36 23.07
C ARG A 134 -9.22 -1.50 22.44
N ARG A 135 -10.22 -1.16 21.63
CA ARG A 135 -11.09 -2.15 20.96
C ARG A 135 -10.29 -3.08 20.04
N GLY A 136 -10.50 -4.39 20.20
CA GLY A 136 -9.77 -5.43 19.45
C GLY A 136 -8.38 -5.75 20.00
N GLN A 137 -7.94 -5.15 21.11
CA GLN A 137 -6.65 -5.46 21.72
C GLN A 137 -6.67 -6.86 22.37
N GLU A 138 -5.57 -7.59 22.24
CA GLU A 138 -5.37 -8.86 22.94
C GLU A 138 -5.06 -8.59 24.43
N VAL A 139 -5.71 -9.35 25.32
CA VAL A 139 -5.59 -9.19 26.78
C VAL A 139 -5.32 -10.53 27.47
N LEU A 140 -4.48 -10.48 28.50
CA LEU A 140 -4.13 -11.64 29.32
C LEU A 140 -5.09 -11.78 30.50
N LEU A 141 -5.72 -12.95 30.61
CA LEU A 141 -6.60 -13.35 31.69
C LEU A 141 -5.88 -14.33 32.61
N ASN A 142 -6.11 -14.19 33.93
CA ASN A 142 -5.69 -15.18 34.92
C ASN A 142 -6.79 -16.25 35.17
N ASP A 143 -6.54 -17.18 36.09
CA ASP A 143 -7.50 -18.25 36.48
C ASP A 143 -8.84 -17.73 37.01
N ALA A 144 -8.88 -16.53 37.59
CA ALA A 144 -10.11 -15.86 38.01
C ALA A 144 -10.85 -15.16 36.86
N LEU A 145 -10.34 -15.28 35.63
CA LEU A 145 -10.76 -14.61 34.40
C LEU A 145 -10.66 -13.08 34.45
N ASN A 146 -9.85 -12.51 35.35
CA ASN A 146 -9.60 -11.07 35.41
C ASN A 146 -8.47 -10.69 34.44
N ILE A 147 -8.56 -9.51 33.81
CA ILE A 147 -7.46 -8.97 33.00
C ILE A 147 -6.28 -8.62 33.92
N VAL A 148 -5.10 -9.16 33.64
CA VAL A 148 -3.85 -8.84 34.33
C VAL A 148 -2.88 -8.01 33.50
N ASP A 149 -2.93 -8.13 32.16
CA ASP A 149 -2.04 -7.43 31.22
C ASP A 149 -2.72 -7.25 29.84
N ALA A 150 -2.18 -6.37 29.00
CA ALA A 150 -2.70 -6.07 27.67
C ALA A 150 -1.58 -5.96 26.61
N PHE A 151 -1.74 -6.68 25.50
CA PHE A 151 -0.75 -6.81 24.44
C PHE A 151 -1.11 -5.94 23.22
N GLY A 152 -0.72 -6.39 22.02
CA GLY A 152 -1.01 -5.71 20.78
C GLY A 152 -2.36 -6.11 20.18
N TYR A 153 -2.37 -6.21 18.87
CA TYR A 153 -3.46 -6.75 18.06
C TYR A 153 -2.99 -8.07 17.44
N GLU A 154 -3.94 -8.97 17.16
CA GLU A 154 -3.68 -10.19 16.38
C GLU A 154 -3.08 -9.82 15.01
N ARG A 155 -2.18 -10.67 14.51
CA ARG A 155 -1.44 -10.51 13.24
C ARG A 155 -1.60 -11.71 12.29
N VAL A 156 -2.40 -12.71 12.66
CA VAL A 156 -2.69 -13.88 11.83
C VAL A 156 -4.19 -14.16 11.81
N GLY A 157 -4.78 -14.28 10.62
CA GLY A 157 -6.22 -14.53 10.47
C GLY A 157 -6.66 -14.80 9.03
N GLU A 158 -7.97 -14.76 8.79
CA GLU A 158 -8.56 -14.86 7.45
C GLU A 158 -8.50 -13.48 6.75
N VAL A 159 -8.16 -13.44 5.46
CA VAL A 159 -8.18 -12.19 4.68
C VAL A 159 -9.48 -12.09 3.91
N VAL A 160 -10.21 -11.00 4.11
CA VAL A 160 -11.55 -10.72 3.54
C VAL A 160 -11.58 -9.37 2.83
N MET A 161 -12.53 -9.17 1.92
CA MET A 161 -12.73 -7.87 1.26
C MET A 161 -13.65 -6.97 2.08
N LEU A 162 -13.29 -5.72 2.29
CA LEU A 162 -14.20 -4.69 2.78
C LEU A 162 -15.23 -4.33 1.71
N LYS A 163 -16.53 -4.49 1.99
CA LYS A 163 -17.62 -4.07 1.09
C LYS A 163 -18.11 -2.67 1.41
N GLU A 164 -18.40 -2.40 2.68
CA GLU A 164 -18.80 -1.08 3.17
C GLU A 164 -18.53 -0.94 4.68
N ILE A 165 -18.38 0.30 5.15
CA ILE A 165 -18.31 0.63 6.58
C ILE A 165 -19.73 1.02 7.02
N LEU A 166 -20.23 0.38 8.07
CA LEU A 166 -21.61 0.57 8.54
C LEU A 166 -21.67 1.75 9.51
N GLU A 167 -22.58 2.69 9.27
CA GLU A 167 -22.75 3.87 10.13
C GLU A 167 -23.02 3.47 11.60
N GLY A 168 -22.49 4.26 12.54
CA GLY A 168 -22.81 4.12 13.95
C GLY A 168 -24.29 4.45 14.20
N PRO A 169 -24.95 3.83 15.21
CA PRO A 169 -26.41 3.94 15.41
C PRO A 169 -26.96 5.35 15.71
N ASN A 170 -26.09 6.37 15.82
CA ASN A 170 -26.44 7.79 15.99
C ASN A 170 -25.76 8.68 14.93
N GLY A 171 -25.36 8.15 13.76
CA GLY A 171 -24.60 8.90 12.74
C GLY A 171 -23.14 9.20 13.13
N GLY A 172 -22.60 8.46 14.10
CA GLY A 172 -21.18 8.50 14.48
C GLY A 172 -20.30 7.64 13.56
N PRO A 173 -18.97 7.74 13.68
CA PRO A 173 -18.04 6.91 12.90
C PRO A 173 -18.36 5.43 13.08
N GLY A 174 -18.37 4.69 11.97
CA GLY A 174 -18.72 3.28 11.95
C GLY A 174 -17.73 2.42 12.71
N ASP A 175 -18.21 1.68 13.72
CA ASP A 175 -17.42 0.71 14.48
C ASP A 175 -17.56 -0.73 13.98
N ARG A 176 -18.23 -0.89 12.83
CA ARG A 176 -18.51 -2.16 12.16
C ARG A 176 -18.35 -2.00 10.65
N ALA A 177 -17.97 -3.09 10.00
CA ALA A 177 -17.87 -3.19 8.55
C ALA A 177 -18.61 -4.43 8.03
N LEU A 178 -19.15 -4.32 6.83
CA LEU A 178 -19.59 -5.47 6.04
C LEU A 178 -18.40 -5.96 5.22
N VAL A 179 -18.04 -7.24 5.40
CA VAL A 179 -16.94 -7.89 4.69
C VAL A 179 -17.41 -9.12 3.93
N VAL A 180 -16.71 -9.46 2.85
CA VAL A 180 -17.00 -10.63 2.02
C VAL A 180 -15.81 -11.58 2.07
N SER A 181 -16.06 -12.86 2.34
CA SER A 181 -15.05 -13.92 2.34
C SER A 181 -14.59 -14.28 0.92
N HIS A 182 -13.63 -15.20 0.84
CA HIS A 182 -13.26 -15.89 -0.40
C HIS A 182 -14.33 -16.87 -0.93
N SER A 183 -15.42 -17.06 -0.18
CA SER A 183 -16.57 -17.94 -0.49
C SER A 183 -17.86 -17.16 -0.80
N ASP A 184 -17.74 -15.85 -1.09
CA ASP A 184 -18.85 -14.89 -1.26
C ASP A 184 -19.81 -14.81 -0.05
N GLU A 185 -19.37 -15.24 1.15
CA GLU A 185 -20.14 -15.09 2.38
C GLU A 185 -19.99 -13.67 2.93
N GLU A 186 -21.10 -12.94 2.99
CA GLU A 186 -21.14 -11.63 3.63
C GLU A 186 -21.26 -11.77 5.16
N ARG A 187 -20.36 -11.13 5.89
CA ARG A 187 -20.30 -11.14 7.37
C ARG A 187 -20.12 -9.72 7.89
N ILE A 188 -20.68 -9.43 9.06
CA ILE A 188 -20.46 -8.16 9.77
C ILE A 188 -19.36 -8.37 10.81
N VAL A 189 -18.33 -7.53 10.79
CA VAL A 189 -17.21 -7.53 11.74
C VAL A 189 -17.10 -6.18 12.45
N HIS A 190 -16.54 -6.19 13.67
CA HIS A 190 -16.14 -4.98 14.37
C HIS A 190 -14.77 -4.50 13.87
N LEU A 191 -14.58 -3.18 13.82
CA LEU A 191 -13.27 -2.59 13.52
C LEU A 191 -12.44 -2.46 14.83
N ALA A 192 -11.22 -2.95 14.82
CA ALA A 192 -10.24 -2.65 15.87
C ALA A 192 -9.78 -1.18 15.79
N GLU A 193 -9.25 -0.65 16.89
CA GLU A 193 -8.78 0.74 17.01
C GLU A 193 -7.77 1.14 15.92
N THR A 194 -6.96 0.18 15.44
CA THR A 194 -6.01 0.31 14.33
C THR A 194 -6.65 0.65 12.98
N LEU A 195 -7.91 0.29 12.77
CA LEU A 195 -8.67 0.61 11.56
C LEU A 195 -9.56 1.85 11.74
N ILE A 196 -9.98 2.16 12.97
CA ILE A 196 -10.80 3.34 13.29
C ILE A 196 -9.98 4.61 13.03
N GLY A 197 -10.46 5.45 12.11
CA GLY A 197 -9.74 6.65 11.67
C GLY A 197 -8.64 6.40 10.63
N SER A 198 -8.38 5.15 10.25
CA SER A 198 -7.59 4.83 9.05
C SER A 198 -8.43 5.04 7.78
N ALA A 199 -7.79 5.33 6.65
CA ALA A 199 -8.46 5.60 5.38
C ALA A 199 -8.87 4.31 4.62
N ILE A 200 -9.47 3.34 5.31
CA ILE A 200 -10.01 2.11 4.69
C ILE A 200 -11.23 2.41 3.81
N ARG A 201 -11.32 1.72 2.67
CA ARG A 201 -12.36 1.90 1.64
C ARG A 201 -12.89 0.56 1.14
N ALA A 202 -14.04 0.55 0.48
CA ALA A 202 -14.54 -0.64 -0.22
C ALA A 202 -13.45 -1.23 -1.16
N GLY A 203 -13.40 -2.55 -1.30
CA GLY A 203 -12.37 -3.25 -2.09
C GLY A 203 -11.04 -3.53 -1.37
N ASP A 204 -10.73 -2.82 -0.27
CA ASP A 204 -9.55 -3.12 0.58
C ASP A 204 -9.58 -4.57 1.10
N SER A 205 -8.40 -5.12 1.36
CA SER A 205 -8.26 -6.43 2.02
C SER A 205 -7.99 -6.23 3.50
N LEU A 206 -8.84 -6.79 4.36
CA LEU A 206 -8.72 -6.73 5.82
C LEU A 206 -8.39 -8.11 6.39
N MET A 207 -7.55 -8.17 7.41
CA MET A 207 -7.34 -9.38 8.20
C MET A 207 -8.37 -9.44 9.35
N ILE A 208 -9.07 -10.56 9.47
CA ILE A 208 -10.06 -10.84 10.51
C ILE A 208 -9.75 -12.10 11.32
N GLU A 209 -10.20 -12.13 12.57
CA GLU A 209 -10.31 -13.36 13.37
C GLU A 209 -11.81 -13.76 13.44
N PRO A 210 -12.24 -14.86 12.79
CA PRO A 210 -13.66 -15.15 12.60
C PRO A 210 -14.50 -15.42 13.86
N ARG A 211 -13.90 -15.74 15.02
CA ARG A 211 -14.65 -16.09 16.24
C ARG A 211 -15.04 -14.86 17.07
N SER A 212 -14.09 -13.94 17.26
CA SER A 212 -14.31 -12.62 17.85
C SER A 212 -15.06 -11.68 16.89
N ALA A 213 -14.99 -11.97 15.59
CA ALA A 213 -15.52 -11.15 14.50
C ALA A 213 -14.94 -9.73 14.51
N TYR A 214 -13.63 -9.61 14.73
CA TYR A 214 -12.87 -8.36 14.61
C TYR A 214 -12.02 -8.34 13.34
N ALA A 215 -11.89 -7.15 12.74
CA ALA A 215 -10.90 -6.80 11.74
C ALA A 215 -9.78 -5.98 12.38
N TYR A 216 -8.52 -6.36 12.15
CA TYR A 216 -7.37 -5.84 12.89
C TYR A 216 -6.46 -4.94 12.04
N GLU A 217 -6.16 -5.33 10.81
CA GLU A 217 -5.26 -4.57 9.92
C GLU A 217 -5.66 -4.67 8.44
N ARG A 218 -5.24 -3.67 7.67
CA ARG A 218 -5.43 -3.59 6.23
C ARG A 218 -4.21 -4.19 5.53
N ILE A 219 -4.39 -5.32 4.86
CA ILE A 219 -3.32 -6.03 4.15
C ILE A 219 -3.12 -5.38 2.78
N PRO A 220 -1.95 -4.80 2.47
CA PRO A 220 -1.64 -4.36 1.12
C PRO A 220 -1.48 -5.60 0.22
N LYS A 221 -2.22 -5.63 -0.90
CA LYS A 221 -2.09 -6.68 -1.92
C LYS A 221 -1.20 -6.18 -3.07
N SER A 222 0.01 -6.72 -3.16
CA SER A 222 0.97 -6.40 -4.24
C SER A 222 0.35 -6.53 -5.63
N GLU A 223 -0.44 -7.58 -5.87
CA GLU A 223 -1.16 -7.83 -7.14
C GLU A 223 -1.95 -6.60 -7.62
N VAL A 224 -2.60 -5.88 -6.70
CA VAL A 224 -3.43 -4.72 -7.02
C VAL A 224 -2.56 -3.46 -7.22
N GLU A 225 -1.42 -3.36 -6.56
CA GLU A 225 -0.44 -2.27 -6.74
C GLU A 225 0.37 -2.44 -8.04
N GLU A 226 0.76 -3.68 -8.40
CA GLU A 226 1.46 -4.03 -9.64
C GLU A 226 0.60 -3.82 -10.90
N LEU A 227 -0.72 -4.07 -10.81
CA LEU A 227 -1.68 -3.81 -11.91
C LEU A 227 -1.92 -2.32 -12.20
N VAL A 228 -1.41 -1.40 -11.38
CA VAL A 228 -1.53 0.05 -11.58
C VAL A 228 -0.15 0.65 -11.47
N LEU A 229 0.66 0.45 -12.51
CA LEU A 229 1.98 1.04 -12.65
C LEU A 229 1.87 2.58 -12.66
N GLU A 230 2.23 3.20 -11.53
CA GLU A 230 2.43 4.64 -11.39
C GLU A 230 3.72 5.07 -12.12
N GLU A 231 3.72 4.96 -13.45
CA GLU A 231 4.82 5.46 -14.28
C GLU A 231 4.83 7.00 -14.25
N VAL A 232 5.93 7.60 -13.82
CA VAL A 232 6.24 8.99 -14.17
C VAL A 232 6.76 9.00 -15.60
N PRO A 233 6.06 9.60 -16.58
CA PRO A 233 6.44 9.49 -17.98
C PRO A 233 7.57 10.45 -18.33
N ASP A 234 8.75 9.92 -18.65
CA ASP A 234 9.91 10.74 -19.04
C ASP A 234 9.77 11.39 -20.43
N VAL A 235 9.05 10.75 -21.35
CA VAL A 235 8.85 11.17 -22.76
C VAL A 235 8.17 12.53 -22.85
N GLY A 236 8.67 13.44 -23.69
CA GLY A 236 8.06 14.75 -23.98
C GLY A 236 7.67 14.90 -25.46
N TYR A 237 6.97 16.00 -25.79
CA TYR A 237 6.56 16.29 -27.17
C TYR A 237 7.74 16.44 -28.16
N GLY A 238 8.94 16.81 -27.68
CA GLY A 238 10.13 16.91 -28.54
C GLY A 238 10.63 15.57 -29.10
N ASP A 239 10.33 14.47 -28.38
CA ASP A 239 10.71 13.11 -28.74
C ASP A 239 9.77 12.48 -29.77
N ILE A 240 8.60 13.11 -30.00
CA ILE A 240 7.60 12.67 -30.98
C ILE A 240 7.85 13.39 -32.31
N GLY A 241 7.94 12.62 -33.39
CA GLY A 241 8.05 13.15 -34.76
C GLY A 241 6.72 13.15 -35.49
N GLY A 242 6.46 14.18 -36.30
CA GLY A 242 5.44 14.16 -37.35
C GLY A 242 3.97 14.27 -36.93
N LEU A 243 3.67 14.39 -35.64
CA LEU A 243 2.29 14.41 -35.10
C LEU A 243 1.84 15.79 -34.56
N GLN A 244 2.36 16.89 -35.12
CA GLN A 244 2.15 18.23 -34.55
C GLN A 244 0.67 18.63 -34.45
N SER A 245 -0.16 18.30 -35.44
CA SER A 245 -1.60 18.60 -35.41
C SER A 245 -2.37 17.74 -34.40
N GLN A 246 -1.96 16.49 -34.17
CA GLN A 246 -2.52 15.65 -33.11
C GLN A 246 -2.06 16.10 -31.72
N ILE A 247 -0.80 16.57 -31.60
CA ILE A 247 -0.24 17.16 -30.38
C ILE A 247 -1.00 18.44 -30.00
N GLU A 248 -1.33 19.29 -30.97
CA GLU A 248 -2.16 20.49 -30.75
C GLU A 248 -3.57 20.11 -30.29
N GLN A 249 -4.25 19.17 -30.98
CA GLN A 249 -5.59 18.71 -30.60
C GLN A 249 -5.65 18.10 -29.19
N ILE A 250 -4.70 17.24 -28.81
CA ILE A 250 -4.69 16.64 -27.46
C ILE A 250 -4.29 17.66 -26.39
N ARG A 251 -3.46 18.65 -26.74
CA ARG A 251 -3.08 19.75 -25.86
C ARG A 251 -4.27 20.66 -25.56
N ASP A 252 -5.07 21.00 -26.56
CA ASP A 252 -6.30 21.78 -26.36
C ASP A 252 -7.37 20.99 -25.59
N ALA A 253 -7.41 19.66 -25.76
CA ALA A 253 -8.30 18.79 -24.99
C ALA A 253 -7.86 18.59 -23.53
N VAL A 254 -6.56 18.49 -23.23
CA VAL A 254 -6.04 18.14 -21.90
C VAL A 254 -5.47 19.32 -21.11
N GLU A 255 -4.59 20.12 -21.71
CA GLU A 255 -3.92 21.21 -20.98
C GLU A 255 -4.84 22.41 -20.78
N LEU A 256 -5.57 22.81 -21.83
CA LEU A 256 -6.35 24.04 -21.83
C LEU A 256 -7.40 24.09 -20.70
N PRO A 257 -8.17 23.02 -20.40
CA PRO A 257 -9.06 22.98 -19.25
C PRO A 257 -8.36 23.16 -17.90
N PHE A 258 -7.21 22.50 -17.68
CA PHE A 258 -6.51 22.51 -16.40
C PHE A 258 -5.76 23.84 -16.16
N LEU A 259 -5.28 24.48 -17.21
CA LEU A 259 -4.64 25.79 -17.16
C LEU A 259 -5.67 26.93 -17.04
N HIS A 260 -6.81 26.81 -17.71
CA HIS A 260 -7.79 27.90 -17.86
C HIS A 260 -9.21 27.56 -17.36
N ALA A 261 -9.32 26.71 -16.33
CA ALA A 261 -10.59 26.29 -15.73
C ALA A 261 -11.58 27.45 -15.43
N ASP A 262 -11.07 28.62 -15.03
CA ASP A 262 -11.89 29.80 -14.75
C ASP A 262 -12.58 30.37 -16.00
N LEU A 263 -11.90 30.35 -17.17
CA LEU A 263 -12.48 30.75 -18.46
C LEU A 263 -13.50 29.72 -18.96
N PHE A 264 -13.26 28.42 -18.73
CA PHE A 264 -14.24 27.37 -19.04
C PHE A 264 -15.52 27.57 -18.23
N ARG A 265 -15.40 27.90 -16.93
CA ARG A 265 -16.53 28.23 -16.06
C ARG A 265 -17.24 29.52 -16.48
N GLU A 266 -16.52 30.57 -16.85
CA GLU A 266 -17.08 31.84 -17.35
C GLU A 266 -17.93 31.61 -18.62
N HIS A 267 -17.40 30.84 -19.59
CA HIS A 267 -18.10 30.49 -20.82
C HIS A 267 -19.12 29.34 -20.68
N GLN A 268 -19.32 28.81 -19.47
CA GLN A 268 -20.20 27.67 -19.17
C GLN A 268 -19.87 26.40 -19.99
N LEU A 269 -18.62 26.29 -20.46
CA LEU A 269 -18.13 25.19 -21.26
C LEU A 269 -17.67 24.05 -20.34
N ARG A 270 -18.32 22.89 -20.46
CA ARG A 270 -17.84 21.66 -19.79
C ARG A 270 -16.52 21.22 -20.43
N PRO A 271 -15.47 20.93 -19.65
CA PRO A 271 -14.23 20.38 -20.21
C PRO A 271 -14.45 18.92 -20.65
N PRO A 272 -13.76 18.46 -21.73
CA PRO A 272 -13.87 17.07 -22.18
C PRO A 272 -13.33 16.11 -21.11
N LYS A 273 -13.98 14.96 -20.94
CA LYS A 273 -13.59 13.96 -19.94
C LYS A 273 -12.76 12.82 -20.50
N GLY A 274 -13.02 12.48 -21.76
CA GLY A 274 -12.38 11.36 -22.42
C GLY A 274 -11.88 11.67 -23.82
N ILE A 275 -10.74 11.08 -24.15
CA ILE A 275 -10.07 11.20 -25.45
C ILE A 275 -9.83 9.81 -26.02
N LEU A 276 -10.24 9.58 -27.26
CA LEU A 276 -9.91 8.38 -28.03
C LEU A 276 -8.79 8.68 -29.03
N LEU A 277 -7.66 7.99 -28.88
CA LEU A 277 -6.58 7.87 -29.85
C LEU A 277 -6.82 6.63 -30.71
N TYR A 278 -7.00 6.80 -32.02
CA TYR A 278 -7.32 5.67 -32.91
C TYR A 278 -6.58 5.77 -34.25
N GLY A 279 -6.56 4.65 -34.98
CA GLY A 279 -5.82 4.48 -36.23
C GLY A 279 -4.70 3.43 -36.11
N PRO A 280 -3.84 3.29 -37.15
CA PRO A 280 -2.94 2.15 -37.28
C PRO A 280 -1.95 1.89 -36.12
N PRO A 281 -1.50 0.63 -35.95
CA PRO A 281 -0.45 0.29 -34.99
C PRO A 281 0.89 0.94 -35.34
N GLY A 282 1.80 1.02 -34.37
CA GLY A 282 3.15 1.57 -34.57
C GLY A 282 3.23 3.07 -34.87
N CYS A 283 2.12 3.81 -34.79
CA CYS A 283 2.06 5.24 -35.11
C CYS A 283 2.08 6.17 -33.88
N GLY A 284 2.39 5.66 -32.67
CA GLY A 284 2.74 6.49 -31.52
C GLY A 284 1.62 6.83 -30.50
N LYS A 285 0.45 6.16 -30.55
CA LYS A 285 -0.66 6.35 -29.58
C LYS A 285 -0.22 6.35 -28.10
N THR A 286 0.57 5.36 -27.69
CA THR A 286 1.13 5.25 -26.33
C THR A 286 2.12 6.38 -25.99
N LEU A 287 2.90 6.84 -26.98
CA LEU A 287 3.90 7.90 -26.79
C LEU A 287 3.24 9.27 -26.59
N ILE A 288 2.23 9.61 -27.39
CA ILE A 288 1.53 10.89 -27.26
C ILE A 288 0.77 10.98 -25.92
N ALA A 289 0.16 9.89 -25.45
CA ALA A 289 -0.47 9.85 -24.13
C ALA A 289 0.55 10.10 -22.99
N LYS A 290 1.73 9.46 -23.04
CA LYS A 290 2.81 9.69 -22.07
C LYS A 290 3.38 11.12 -22.13
N ALA A 291 3.56 11.68 -23.33
CA ALA A 291 4.05 13.05 -23.50
C ALA A 291 3.07 14.11 -22.98
N VAL A 292 1.77 13.90 -23.16
CA VAL A 292 0.71 14.75 -22.61
C VAL A 292 0.74 14.75 -21.08
N ALA A 293 0.84 13.57 -20.46
CA ALA A 293 0.93 13.46 -19.02
C ALA A 293 2.17 14.18 -18.44
N ASN A 294 3.34 14.00 -19.08
CA ASN A 294 4.58 14.70 -18.70
C ASN A 294 4.45 16.24 -18.82
N SER A 295 3.85 16.73 -19.91
CA SER A 295 3.63 18.16 -20.14
C SER A 295 2.65 18.76 -19.13
N LEU A 296 1.56 18.05 -18.82
CA LEU A 296 0.59 18.44 -17.81
C LEU A 296 1.23 18.52 -16.41
N ALA A 297 2.07 17.54 -16.05
CA ALA A 297 2.84 17.55 -14.81
C ALA A 297 3.70 18.81 -14.67
N LYS A 298 4.50 19.11 -15.69
CA LYS A 298 5.43 20.25 -15.74
C LYS A 298 4.70 21.58 -15.57
N LYS A 299 3.63 21.80 -16.34
CA LYS A 299 2.88 23.08 -16.31
C LYS A 299 2.09 23.29 -15.01
N ILE A 300 1.66 22.22 -14.35
CA ILE A 300 1.01 22.31 -13.03
C ILE A 300 2.06 22.52 -11.91
N ALA A 301 3.26 21.94 -12.02
CA ALA A 301 4.38 22.25 -11.13
C ALA A 301 4.81 23.72 -11.24
N GLU A 302 4.95 24.24 -12.47
CA GLU A 302 5.19 25.66 -12.77
C GLU A 302 4.12 26.57 -12.13
N ARG A 303 2.83 26.29 -12.37
CA ARG A 303 1.71 27.10 -11.84
C ARG A 303 1.63 27.08 -10.31
N GLN A 304 2.05 26.00 -9.65
CA GLN A 304 2.01 25.87 -8.18
C GLN A 304 3.32 26.25 -7.47
N GLY A 305 4.38 26.64 -8.20
CA GLY A 305 5.64 27.07 -7.59
C GLY A 305 6.38 25.99 -6.78
N LYS A 306 6.19 24.72 -7.12
CA LYS A 306 6.80 23.55 -6.44
C LYS A 306 7.63 22.76 -7.45
N GLU A 307 8.88 22.46 -7.12
CA GLU A 307 9.81 21.75 -8.03
C GLU A 307 9.35 20.34 -8.43
N LYS A 308 8.45 19.72 -7.65
CA LYS A 308 7.80 18.45 -7.99
C LYS A 308 6.31 18.52 -7.66
N HIS A 309 5.49 18.47 -8.70
CA HIS A 309 4.12 17.97 -8.60
C HIS A 309 4.02 16.68 -9.42
N THR A 310 3.58 15.61 -8.77
CA THR A 310 3.35 14.30 -9.40
C THR A 310 1.97 14.30 -10.04
N SER A 311 1.87 14.38 -11.38
CA SER A 311 0.66 13.92 -12.06
C SER A 311 0.59 12.41 -11.97
N PHE A 312 -0.56 11.83 -11.63
CA PHE A 312 -0.71 10.38 -11.64
C PHE A 312 -1.09 9.94 -13.06
N PHE A 313 -0.22 9.17 -13.71
CA PHE A 313 -0.49 8.48 -14.96
C PHE A 313 -0.68 7.00 -14.64
N LEU A 314 -1.91 6.52 -14.75
CA LEU A 314 -2.25 5.12 -14.53
C LEU A 314 -2.26 4.43 -15.89
N ASN A 315 -1.30 3.55 -16.14
CA ASN A 315 -1.16 2.83 -17.40
C ASN A 315 -1.78 1.43 -17.28
N ILE A 316 -2.82 1.13 -18.05
CA ILE A 316 -3.52 -0.16 -18.06
C ILE A 316 -3.62 -0.66 -19.50
N LYS A 317 -3.09 -1.85 -19.80
CA LYS A 317 -3.26 -2.46 -21.14
C LYS A 317 -4.50 -3.34 -21.18
N GLY A 318 -5.18 -3.36 -22.32
CA GLY A 318 -6.36 -4.19 -22.56
C GLY A 318 -6.21 -5.66 -22.13
N PRO A 319 -5.10 -6.35 -22.48
CA PRO A 319 -4.86 -7.73 -22.04
C PRO A 319 -4.64 -7.92 -20.53
N GLU A 320 -4.18 -6.90 -19.80
CA GLU A 320 -3.90 -6.98 -18.34
C GLU A 320 -5.19 -7.03 -17.52
N LEU A 321 -6.32 -6.65 -18.12
CA LEU A 321 -7.65 -6.81 -17.55
C LEU A 321 -8.28 -8.19 -17.86
N LEU A 322 -7.77 -8.97 -18.82
CA LEU A 322 -8.39 -10.21 -19.28
C LEU A 322 -7.94 -11.45 -18.47
N ASN A 323 -8.25 -11.46 -17.17
CA ASN A 323 -8.07 -12.64 -16.32
C ASN A 323 -9.05 -13.76 -16.65
N LYS A 324 -8.64 -15.01 -16.37
CA LYS A 324 -9.47 -16.22 -16.58
C LYS A 324 -10.57 -16.43 -15.52
N TYR A 325 -10.58 -15.61 -14.47
CA TYR A 325 -11.50 -15.71 -13.35
C TYR A 325 -12.63 -14.68 -13.51
N VAL A 326 -13.85 -15.18 -13.66
CA VAL A 326 -15.05 -14.34 -13.82
C VAL A 326 -15.22 -13.44 -12.61
N GLY A 327 -15.44 -12.14 -12.83
CA GLY A 327 -15.60 -11.13 -11.78
C GLY A 327 -14.30 -10.44 -11.31
N GLU A 328 -13.12 -11.04 -11.51
CA GLU A 328 -11.86 -10.35 -11.15
C GLU A 328 -11.65 -9.09 -11.99
N THR A 329 -11.90 -9.15 -13.30
CA THR A 329 -11.80 -7.98 -14.19
C THR A 329 -12.69 -6.82 -13.76
N GLU A 330 -13.93 -7.12 -13.33
CA GLU A 330 -14.86 -6.10 -12.82
C GLU A 330 -14.36 -5.49 -11.52
N ARG A 331 -13.78 -6.30 -10.62
CA ARG A 331 -13.10 -5.81 -9.41
C ARG A 331 -11.89 -4.93 -9.76
N HIS A 332 -11.06 -5.33 -10.72
CA HIS A 332 -9.87 -4.57 -11.14
C HIS A 332 -10.26 -3.21 -11.71
N ILE A 333 -11.27 -3.16 -12.58
CA ILE A 333 -11.81 -1.91 -13.14
C ILE A 333 -12.31 -0.97 -12.02
N ARG A 334 -13.09 -1.48 -11.06
CA ARG A 334 -13.53 -0.68 -9.90
C ARG A 334 -12.35 -0.14 -9.08
N LEU A 335 -11.33 -0.96 -8.83
CA LEU A 335 -10.13 -0.57 -8.06
C LEU A 335 -9.28 0.50 -8.79
N ILE A 336 -9.14 0.41 -10.12
CA ILE A 336 -8.43 1.42 -10.94
C ILE A 336 -9.13 2.78 -10.81
N PHE A 337 -10.44 2.84 -11.06
CA PHE A 337 -11.19 4.08 -10.95
C PHE A 337 -11.32 4.56 -9.51
N GLN A 338 -11.31 3.68 -8.52
CA GLN A 338 -11.28 4.05 -7.10
C GLN A 338 -9.95 4.73 -6.71
N ARG A 339 -8.79 4.23 -7.18
CA ARG A 339 -7.51 4.93 -7.00
C ARG A 339 -7.47 6.27 -7.73
N ALA A 340 -8.02 6.34 -8.96
CA ALA A 340 -8.14 7.60 -9.67
C ALA A 340 -9.00 8.61 -8.89
N ARG A 341 -10.13 8.16 -8.30
CA ARG A 341 -10.98 8.96 -7.42
C ARG A 341 -10.28 9.38 -6.11
N GLU A 342 -9.40 8.55 -5.56
CA GLU A 342 -8.58 8.88 -4.39
C GLU A 342 -7.56 9.99 -4.70
N LYS A 343 -6.76 9.83 -5.76
CA LYS A 343 -5.78 10.83 -6.19
C LYS A 343 -6.41 12.12 -6.71
N ALA A 344 -7.61 12.03 -7.27
CA ALA A 344 -8.44 13.19 -7.56
C ALA A 344 -8.91 13.92 -6.29
N GLY A 345 -9.26 13.20 -5.22
CA GLY A 345 -9.61 13.77 -3.92
C GLY A 345 -8.46 14.55 -3.25
N GLU A 346 -7.21 14.20 -3.55
CA GLU A 346 -6.01 14.95 -3.14
C GLU A 346 -5.82 16.28 -3.92
N GLY A 347 -6.70 16.58 -4.88
CA GLY A 347 -6.61 17.77 -5.75
C GLY A 347 -5.60 17.64 -6.90
N THR A 348 -5.06 16.44 -7.12
CA THR A 348 -4.04 16.15 -8.13
C THR A 348 -4.68 15.80 -9.48
N PRO A 349 -4.11 16.16 -10.64
CA PRO A 349 -4.53 15.62 -11.94
C PRO A 349 -4.25 14.11 -12.04
N VAL A 350 -5.23 13.36 -12.53
CA VAL A 350 -5.09 11.92 -12.81
C VAL A 350 -5.45 11.65 -14.26
N ILE A 351 -4.55 11.00 -14.99
CA ILE A 351 -4.78 10.47 -16.33
C ILE A 351 -4.87 8.95 -16.21
N VAL A 352 -6.02 8.38 -16.58
CA VAL A 352 -6.23 6.95 -16.71
C VAL A 352 -6.06 6.59 -18.18
N PHE A 353 -4.97 5.91 -18.52
CA PHE A 353 -4.65 5.51 -19.89
C PHE A 353 -4.94 4.03 -20.12
N PHE A 354 -5.85 3.75 -21.06
CA PHE A 354 -6.18 2.40 -21.51
C PHE A 354 -5.53 2.14 -22.88
N ASP A 355 -4.47 1.34 -22.93
CA ASP A 355 -3.90 0.89 -24.21
C ASP A 355 -4.61 -0.37 -24.73
N GLU A 356 -4.52 -0.64 -26.04
CA GLU A 356 -5.10 -1.82 -26.70
C GLU A 356 -6.59 -2.08 -26.40
N MET A 357 -7.42 -1.02 -26.33
CA MET A 357 -8.85 -1.13 -26.01
C MET A 357 -9.63 -2.09 -26.92
N ASP A 358 -9.18 -2.32 -28.16
CA ASP A 358 -9.75 -3.30 -29.09
C ASP A 358 -9.60 -4.77 -28.65
N SER A 359 -8.86 -5.06 -27.57
CA SER A 359 -8.89 -6.36 -26.89
C SER A 359 -10.10 -6.54 -25.97
N ILE A 360 -10.68 -5.45 -25.43
CA ILE A 360 -11.80 -5.47 -24.47
C ILE A 360 -13.14 -5.16 -25.14
N PHE A 361 -13.18 -4.12 -25.99
CA PHE A 361 -14.44 -3.48 -26.40
C PHE A 361 -15.19 -4.14 -27.56
N ARG A 362 -14.87 -5.41 -27.88
CA ARG A 362 -15.30 -6.08 -29.11
C ARG A 362 -16.81 -6.06 -29.30
N THR A 363 -17.25 -5.45 -30.40
CA THR A 363 -18.66 -5.32 -30.77
C THR A 363 -19.42 -6.65 -30.67
N ARG A 364 -20.51 -6.62 -29.89
CA ARG A 364 -21.37 -7.78 -29.59
C ARG A 364 -21.84 -8.49 -30.86
N GLY A 365 -21.64 -9.80 -30.93
CA GLY A 365 -22.17 -10.65 -32.00
C GLY A 365 -21.16 -11.16 -33.03
N SER A 366 -19.85 -10.92 -32.86
CA SER A 366 -18.79 -11.44 -33.75
C SER A 366 -18.54 -12.97 -33.67
N GLY A 367 -19.53 -13.75 -33.24
CA GLY A 367 -19.54 -15.22 -33.24
C GLY A 367 -18.64 -15.93 -32.22
N VAL A 368 -17.66 -15.23 -31.63
CA VAL A 368 -16.63 -15.83 -30.75
C VAL A 368 -16.35 -14.98 -29.48
N SER A 369 -17.15 -13.95 -29.21
CA SER A 369 -17.08 -13.18 -27.96
C SER A 369 -17.49 -14.06 -26.77
N SER A 370 -16.63 -14.18 -25.76
CA SER A 370 -16.95 -14.89 -24.52
C SER A 370 -18.03 -14.15 -23.70
N ASP A 371 -18.78 -14.88 -22.88
CA ASP A 371 -19.78 -14.27 -21.98
C ASP A 371 -19.14 -13.30 -20.96
N VAL A 372 -17.82 -13.41 -20.72
CA VAL A 372 -17.04 -12.53 -19.83
C VAL A 372 -16.83 -11.15 -20.46
N GLU A 373 -16.54 -11.05 -21.77
CA GLU A 373 -16.43 -9.75 -22.47
C GLU A 373 -17.72 -8.92 -22.36
N ASN A 374 -18.88 -9.59 -22.31
CA ASN A 374 -20.19 -8.95 -22.28
C ASN A 374 -20.51 -8.20 -20.97
N THR A 375 -19.89 -8.57 -19.83
CA THR A 375 -20.10 -7.88 -18.53
C THR A 375 -19.08 -6.77 -18.27
N ILE A 376 -17.86 -6.93 -18.79
CA ILE A 376 -16.75 -5.97 -18.63
C ILE A 376 -17.10 -4.60 -19.22
N VAL A 377 -17.63 -4.54 -20.45
CA VAL A 377 -17.94 -3.27 -21.13
C VAL A 377 -18.96 -2.42 -20.35
N PRO A 378 -20.14 -2.94 -19.91
CA PRO A 378 -21.05 -2.21 -19.03
C PRO A 378 -20.41 -1.68 -17.73
N GLN A 379 -19.57 -2.47 -17.07
CA GLN A 379 -18.92 -2.05 -15.82
C GLN A 379 -17.92 -0.91 -16.06
N LEU A 380 -17.13 -0.97 -17.13
CA LEU A 380 -16.19 0.09 -17.49
C LEU A 380 -16.91 1.39 -17.90
N LEU A 381 -18.01 1.29 -18.64
CA LEU A 381 -18.86 2.45 -18.94
C LEU A 381 -19.45 3.09 -17.66
N SER A 382 -19.86 2.26 -16.68
CA SER A 382 -20.40 2.75 -15.41
C SER A 382 -19.36 3.44 -14.53
N GLU A 383 -18.08 3.05 -14.59
CA GLU A 383 -17.01 3.76 -13.87
C GLU A 383 -16.62 5.08 -14.55
N ILE A 384 -16.65 5.14 -15.90
CA ILE A 384 -16.43 6.38 -16.66
C ILE A 384 -17.53 7.40 -16.32
N ASP A 385 -18.80 7.00 -16.37
CA ASP A 385 -19.93 7.84 -15.93
C ASP A 385 -19.76 8.24 -14.44
N GLY A 386 -19.27 7.31 -13.61
CA GLY A 386 -18.98 7.51 -12.20
C GLY A 386 -17.87 8.52 -11.88
N VAL A 387 -17.08 8.98 -12.87
CA VAL A 387 -16.09 10.06 -12.72
C VAL A 387 -16.46 11.36 -13.46
N GLU A 388 -17.63 11.46 -14.13
CA GLU A 388 -18.07 12.70 -14.80
C GLU A 388 -18.01 13.92 -13.84
N GLY A 389 -18.40 13.71 -12.59
CA GLY A 389 -18.42 14.74 -11.54
C GLY A 389 -17.06 15.19 -11.00
N LEU A 390 -15.93 14.58 -11.40
CA LEU A 390 -14.59 14.98 -10.94
C LEU A 390 -13.87 15.78 -12.02
N GLU A 391 -13.59 17.06 -11.75
CA GLU A 391 -12.96 17.97 -12.72
C GLU A 391 -11.53 17.57 -13.11
N ASN A 392 -10.84 16.77 -12.29
CA ASN A 392 -9.41 16.45 -12.39
C ASN A 392 -9.06 15.00 -12.80
N VAL A 393 -10.03 14.18 -13.21
CA VAL A 393 -9.79 12.87 -13.83
C VAL A 393 -10.00 12.98 -15.35
N ILE A 394 -9.05 12.46 -16.13
CA ILE A 394 -9.15 12.31 -17.59
C ILE A 394 -8.99 10.83 -17.95
N VAL A 395 -9.81 10.34 -18.89
CA VAL A 395 -9.68 8.99 -19.46
C VAL A 395 -9.12 9.11 -20.88
N ILE A 396 -7.94 8.55 -21.13
CA ILE A 396 -7.35 8.48 -22.48
C ILE A 396 -7.39 7.03 -22.94
N GLY A 397 -8.12 6.75 -24.02
CA GLY A 397 -8.19 5.44 -24.64
C GLY A 397 -7.33 5.36 -25.90
N ALA A 398 -6.63 4.26 -26.11
CA ALA A 398 -5.96 3.94 -27.37
C ALA A 398 -6.50 2.65 -27.98
N SER A 399 -6.80 2.69 -29.28
CA SER A 399 -7.24 1.54 -30.07
C SER A 399 -6.46 1.44 -31.38
N ASN A 400 -6.17 0.23 -31.83
CA ASN A 400 -5.62 -0.02 -33.17
C ASN A 400 -6.70 -0.13 -34.26
N ARG A 401 -7.97 -0.16 -33.88
CA ARG A 401 -9.11 -0.47 -34.74
C ARG A 401 -10.33 0.35 -34.35
N GLU A 402 -10.82 1.21 -35.24
CA GLU A 402 -12.08 1.94 -34.96
C GLU A 402 -13.33 1.05 -35.14
N ASP A 403 -13.24 0.02 -35.99
CA ASP A 403 -14.36 -0.87 -36.34
C ASP A 403 -14.82 -1.79 -35.19
N MET A 404 -13.96 -2.06 -34.21
CA MET A 404 -14.23 -2.97 -33.08
C MET A 404 -14.75 -2.28 -31.81
N ILE A 405 -14.88 -0.95 -31.78
CA ILE A 405 -15.22 -0.19 -30.57
C ILE A 405 -16.74 -0.06 -30.41
N ASP A 406 -17.29 -0.49 -29.27
CA ASP A 406 -18.71 -0.28 -28.95
C ASP A 406 -19.10 1.22 -29.02
N PRO A 407 -20.04 1.63 -29.90
CA PRO A 407 -20.49 3.03 -30.01
C PRO A 407 -21.06 3.63 -28.72
N ALA A 408 -21.35 2.82 -27.68
CA ALA A 408 -21.72 3.29 -26.36
C ALA A 408 -20.60 4.08 -25.65
N ILE A 409 -19.31 3.80 -25.89
CA ILE A 409 -18.21 4.57 -25.29
C ILE A 409 -17.93 5.89 -26.02
N LEU A 410 -18.36 5.98 -27.29
CA LEU A 410 -18.17 7.13 -28.18
C LEU A 410 -19.24 8.24 -28.00
N ARG A 411 -20.04 8.17 -26.93
CA ARG A 411 -21.14 9.10 -26.62
C ARG A 411 -20.63 10.31 -25.81
N PRO A 412 -21.29 11.47 -25.91
CA PRO A 412 -20.98 12.65 -25.08
C PRO A 412 -21.03 12.32 -23.58
N GLY A 413 -20.09 12.85 -22.81
CA GLY A 413 -19.84 12.55 -21.40
C GLY A 413 -18.81 11.43 -21.18
N ARG A 414 -18.35 10.75 -22.24
CA ARG A 414 -17.39 9.64 -22.20
C ARG A 414 -16.17 9.99 -23.05
N LEU A 415 -15.88 9.25 -24.13
CA LEU A 415 -14.80 9.60 -25.07
C LEU A 415 -15.31 10.65 -26.08
N ASP A 416 -15.40 11.89 -25.58
CA ASP A 416 -15.88 13.07 -26.31
C ASP A 416 -14.98 13.41 -27.51
N VAL A 417 -13.67 13.49 -27.27
CA VAL A 417 -12.67 13.95 -28.23
C VAL A 417 -12.06 12.73 -28.95
N LYS A 418 -11.99 12.77 -30.27
CA LYS A 418 -11.54 11.65 -31.11
C LYS A 418 -10.41 12.13 -32.01
N ILE A 419 -9.19 11.69 -31.72
CA ILE A 419 -7.97 12.14 -32.40
C ILE A 419 -7.45 10.97 -33.24
N LYS A 420 -7.51 11.16 -34.56
CA LYS A 420 -7.02 10.18 -35.52
C LYS A 420 -5.51 10.32 -35.68
N ILE A 421 -4.79 9.25 -35.37
CA ILE A 421 -3.36 9.13 -35.64
C ILE A 421 -3.22 8.35 -36.95
N GLU A 422 -2.82 9.06 -38.00
CA GLU A 422 -2.61 8.47 -39.33
C GLU A 422 -1.17 7.99 -39.51
N ARG A 423 -0.91 7.26 -40.60
CA ARG A 423 0.45 6.86 -40.99
C ARG A 423 1.25 8.10 -41.42
N PRO A 424 2.56 8.19 -41.10
CA PRO A 424 3.37 9.36 -41.44
C PRO A 424 3.50 9.53 -42.96
N ASP A 425 3.46 10.79 -43.41
CA ASP A 425 3.88 11.17 -44.76
C ASP A 425 5.41 11.35 -44.84
N ALA A 426 5.90 11.86 -45.96
CA ALA A 426 7.34 12.06 -46.17
C ALA A 426 7.97 13.13 -45.25
N GLU A 427 7.23 14.16 -44.82
CA GLU A 427 7.77 15.19 -43.93
C GLU A 427 7.73 14.73 -42.48
N ALA A 428 6.63 14.11 -42.06
CA ALA A 428 6.50 13.42 -40.79
C ALA A 428 7.57 12.33 -40.62
N ALA A 429 7.88 11.56 -41.67
CA ALA A 429 8.94 10.57 -41.64
C ALA A 429 10.33 11.18 -41.40
N LYS A 430 10.66 12.34 -42.01
CA LYS A 430 11.93 13.04 -41.74
C LYS A 430 12.05 13.45 -40.26
N ASP A 431 10.98 14.01 -39.69
CA ASP A 431 10.96 14.39 -38.27
C ASP A 431 11.10 13.15 -37.36
N ILE A 432 10.43 12.04 -37.67
CA ILE A 432 10.59 10.76 -36.94
C ILE A 432 12.02 10.23 -37.06
N PHE A 433 12.60 10.16 -38.27
CA PHE A 433 13.99 9.75 -38.47
C PHE A 433 14.98 10.65 -37.68
N SER A 434 14.70 11.94 -37.55
CA SER A 434 15.55 12.88 -36.79
C SER A 434 15.64 12.55 -35.29
N LYS A 435 14.63 11.87 -34.71
CA LYS A 435 14.67 11.43 -33.31
C LYS A 435 15.58 10.22 -33.11
N TYR A 436 15.65 9.33 -34.11
CA TYR A 436 16.38 8.06 -34.01
C TYR A 436 17.81 8.13 -34.60
N ILE A 437 18.09 9.05 -35.51
CA ILE A 437 19.40 9.30 -36.12
C ILE A 437 19.94 10.64 -35.58
N LEU A 438 20.63 10.59 -34.45
CA LEU A 438 21.24 11.77 -33.82
C LEU A 438 22.66 11.99 -34.33
N SER A 439 23.10 13.26 -34.41
CA SER A 439 24.47 13.64 -34.79
C SER A 439 25.57 13.18 -33.82
N GLY A 440 25.19 12.67 -32.64
CA GLY A 440 26.09 11.97 -31.71
C GLY A 440 26.35 10.50 -32.03
N LEU A 441 25.66 9.92 -33.03
CA LEU A 441 25.96 8.58 -33.52
C LEU A 441 27.32 8.58 -34.26
N PRO A 442 28.08 7.47 -34.21
CA PRO A 442 29.29 7.33 -35.02
C PRO A 442 28.89 7.22 -36.49
N LEU A 443 29.06 8.29 -37.26
CA LEU A 443 28.92 8.31 -38.72
C LEU A 443 30.22 7.83 -39.38
N HIS A 444 30.13 7.27 -40.59
CA HIS A 444 31.32 6.77 -41.29
C HIS A 444 32.12 7.92 -41.94
N PRO A 445 33.47 7.91 -41.91
CA PRO A 445 34.30 8.98 -42.48
C PRO A 445 34.08 9.30 -43.97
N ASP A 446 33.74 8.29 -44.78
CA ASP A 446 33.42 8.47 -46.21
C ASP A 446 32.21 9.42 -46.37
N ASP A 447 31.08 9.08 -45.75
CA ASP A 447 29.82 9.83 -45.77
C ASP A 447 29.98 11.24 -45.13
N LEU A 448 30.81 11.37 -44.08
CA LEU A 448 31.17 12.67 -43.50
C LEU A 448 31.95 13.55 -44.48
N ALA A 449 32.84 12.98 -45.31
CA ALA A 449 33.67 13.75 -46.23
C ALA A 449 32.84 14.40 -47.36
N GLU A 450 31.78 13.72 -47.83
CA GLU A 450 30.88 14.25 -48.87
C GLU A 450 30.10 15.51 -48.41
N HIS A 451 29.85 15.64 -47.10
CA HIS A 451 29.14 16.77 -46.50
C HIS A 451 30.06 17.72 -45.70
N GLY A 452 31.34 17.81 -46.08
CA GLY A 452 32.28 18.80 -45.52
C GLY A 452 32.66 18.55 -44.06
N THR A 453 32.51 17.31 -43.57
CA THR A 453 32.76 16.84 -42.20
C THR A 453 31.83 17.40 -41.11
N ASP A 454 30.70 18.01 -41.48
CA ASP A 454 29.64 18.34 -40.52
C ASP A 454 28.70 17.14 -40.26
N PRO A 455 28.61 16.62 -39.02
CA PRO A 455 27.68 15.55 -38.67
C PRO A 455 26.21 15.95 -38.79
N GLN A 456 25.85 17.23 -38.68
CA GLN A 456 24.45 17.66 -38.83
C GLN A 456 24.00 17.63 -40.30
N ALA A 457 24.78 18.23 -41.21
CA ALA A 457 24.54 18.13 -42.65
C ALA A 457 24.55 16.68 -43.15
N THR A 458 25.48 15.84 -42.66
CA THR A 458 25.54 14.41 -43.00
C THR A 458 24.25 13.69 -42.58
N VAL A 459 23.80 13.87 -41.34
CA VAL A 459 22.54 13.26 -40.85
C VAL A 459 21.34 13.74 -41.66
N ALA A 460 21.22 15.05 -41.92
CA ALA A 460 20.12 15.59 -42.71
C ALA A 460 20.07 14.99 -44.13
N ALA A 461 21.21 14.90 -44.81
CA ALA A 461 21.30 14.29 -46.14
C ALA A 461 21.01 12.77 -46.12
N MET A 462 21.46 12.04 -45.10
CA MET A 462 21.12 10.62 -44.92
C MET A 462 19.61 10.41 -44.73
N ILE A 463 18.96 11.28 -43.94
CA ILE A 463 17.51 11.25 -43.69
C ILE A 463 16.74 11.56 -44.98
N ASP A 464 17.13 12.61 -45.70
CA ASP A 464 16.51 12.95 -46.99
C ASP A 464 16.64 11.82 -48.02
N ALA A 465 17.81 11.19 -48.11
CA ALA A 465 18.05 10.08 -49.02
C ALA A 465 17.26 8.82 -48.68
N VAL A 466 17.20 8.40 -47.40
CA VAL A 466 16.42 7.22 -47.01
C VAL A 466 14.91 7.48 -47.14
N VAL A 467 14.42 8.67 -46.77
CA VAL A 467 12.99 9.02 -46.95
C VAL A 467 12.63 9.06 -48.44
N LEU A 468 13.48 9.63 -49.31
CA LEU A 468 13.24 9.59 -50.76
C LEU A 468 13.19 8.15 -51.30
N ARG A 469 14.07 7.26 -50.82
CA ARG A 469 14.05 5.83 -51.18
C ARG A 469 12.83 5.10 -50.62
N MET A 470 12.27 5.52 -49.48
CA MET A 470 11.13 4.89 -48.79
C MET A 470 9.76 5.33 -49.35
N TYR A 471 9.65 6.58 -49.86
CA TYR A 471 8.40 7.13 -50.41
C TYR A 471 8.31 7.13 -51.94
N SER A 472 9.38 6.76 -52.67
CA SER A 472 9.39 6.73 -54.14
C SER A 472 8.55 5.60 -54.75
N GLU A 473 7.87 5.88 -55.87
CA GLU A 473 7.06 4.92 -56.62
C GLU A 473 7.92 4.12 -57.62
N THR A 474 8.81 3.26 -57.10
CA THR A 474 9.67 2.38 -57.89
C THR A 474 9.11 0.95 -57.96
N GLU A 475 9.54 0.13 -58.93
CA GLU A 475 9.14 -1.28 -59.01
C GLU A 475 9.61 -2.09 -57.78
N GLU A 476 10.69 -1.65 -57.15
CA GLU A 476 11.23 -2.20 -55.89
C GLU A 476 10.40 -1.83 -54.65
N ASN A 477 9.47 -0.87 -54.76
CA ASN A 477 8.63 -0.38 -53.66
C ASN A 477 7.15 -0.79 -53.77
N ARG A 478 6.79 -1.55 -54.80
CA ARG A 478 5.44 -2.09 -54.96
C ARG A 478 5.19 -3.14 -53.88
N PHE A 479 4.15 -2.94 -53.08
CA PHE A 479 3.84 -3.83 -51.95
C PHE A 479 2.64 -4.72 -52.26
N LEU A 480 1.55 -4.13 -52.78
CA LEU A 480 0.26 -4.80 -52.96
C LEU A 480 -0.39 -4.47 -54.31
N GLU A 481 -0.94 -5.47 -54.99
CA GLU A 481 -1.93 -5.30 -56.05
C GLU A 481 -3.34 -5.51 -55.44
N VAL A 482 -4.19 -4.49 -55.57
CA VAL A 482 -5.59 -4.51 -55.12
C VAL A 482 -6.49 -4.56 -56.36
N THR A 483 -7.37 -5.56 -56.42
CA THR A 483 -8.39 -5.70 -57.47
C THR A 483 -9.79 -5.42 -56.91
N TYR A 484 -10.52 -4.55 -57.59
CA TYR A 484 -11.83 -4.05 -57.18
C TYR A 484 -12.99 -4.79 -57.87
N ALA A 485 -14.21 -4.63 -57.36
CA ALA A 485 -15.41 -5.31 -57.86
C ALA A 485 -15.77 -4.95 -59.31
N ASN A 486 -15.42 -3.75 -59.77
CA ASN A 486 -15.55 -3.31 -61.15
C ASN A 486 -14.49 -3.92 -62.12
N GLY A 487 -13.50 -4.65 -61.58
CA GLY A 487 -12.39 -5.24 -62.33
C GLY A 487 -11.13 -4.38 -62.42
N ASP A 488 -11.14 -3.15 -61.90
CA ASP A 488 -9.96 -2.29 -61.83
C ASP A 488 -8.86 -2.91 -60.97
N LYS A 489 -7.61 -2.57 -61.30
CA LYS A 489 -6.43 -2.85 -60.49
C LYS A 489 -5.74 -1.57 -60.05
N GLU A 490 -5.18 -1.58 -58.85
CA GLU A 490 -4.36 -0.51 -58.30
C GLU A 490 -3.14 -1.11 -57.59
N VAL A 491 -1.99 -0.50 -57.79
CA VAL A 491 -0.74 -0.92 -57.14
C VAL A 491 -0.42 0.08 -56.04
N LEU A 492 -0.32 -0.43 -54.82
CA LEU A 492 0.03 0.35 -53.63
C LEU A 492 1.51 0.11 -53.29
N TYR A 493 2.14 1.13 -52.72
CA TYR A 493 3.57 1.15 -52.41
C TYR A 493 3.78 1.20 -50.90
N PHE A 494 4.96 0.85 -50.41
CA PHE A 494 5.27 0.93 -48.96
C PHE A 494 5.02 2.31 -48.35
N LYS A 495 5.15 3.39 -49.16
CA LYS A 495 4.78 4.77 -48.81
C LYS A 495 3.40 4.88 -48.13
N ASP A 496 2.44 4.04 -48.53
CA ASP A 496 1.05 4.08 -48.08
C ASP A 496 0.85 3.31 -46.76
N PHE A 497 1.83 2.49 -46.35
CA PHE A 497 1.82 1.54 -45.24
C PHE A 497 2.95 1.75 -44.20
N ASN A 498 3.72 2.84 -44.32
CA ASN A 498 4.75 3.19 -43.33
C ASN A 498 4.17 3.39 -41.91
N SER A 499 5.04 3.34 -40.90
CA SER A 499 4.72 3.64 -39.49
C SER A 499 5.98 4.09 -38.72
N GLY A 500 5.80 4.71 -37.55
CA GLY A 500 6.92 5.11 -36.69
C GLY A 500 7.75 3.92 -36.19
N ALA A 501 7.09 2.82 -35.83
CA ALA A 501 7.75 1.57 -35.46
C ALA A 501 8.58 0.97 -36.61
N MET A 502 8.08 1.04 -37.84
CA MET A 502 8.83 0.58 -39.02
C MET A 502 10.07 1.45 -39.27
N ILE A 503 9.96 2.77 -39.11
CA ILE A 503 11.10 3.70 -39.19
C ILE A 503 12.14 3.38 -38.09
N GLN A 504 11.69 3.11 -36.86
CA GLN A 504 12.57 2.67 -35.78
C GLN A 504 13.31 1.36 -36.12
N ASN A 505 12.59 0.35 -36.63
CA ASN A 505 13.18 -0.92 -37.04
C ASN A 505 14.26 -0.74 -38.13
N ILE A 506 14.00 0.08 -39.16
CA ILE A 506 14.97 0.40 -40.22
C ILE A 506 16.24 1.01 -39.60
N VAL A 507 16.09 1.97 -38.69
CA VAL A 507 17.23 2.62 -38.03
C VAL A 507 18.00 1.61 -37.17
N ASP A 508 17.34 0.79 -36.36
CA ASP A 508 18.03 -0.18 -35.50
C ASP A 508 18.65 -1.36 -36.29
N ARG A 509 18.04 -1.75 -37.42
CA ARG A 509 18.60 -2.68 -38.41
C ARG A 509 19.86 -2.10 -39.07
N SER A 510 19.86 -0.82 -39.44
CA SER A 510 21.04 -0.13 -40.00
C SER A 510 22.19 0.01 -38.99
N LYS A 511 21.90 0.33 -37.71
CA LYS A 511 22.88 0.30 -36.61
C LYS A 511 23.49 -1.09 -36.45
N LYS A 512 22.66 -2.14 -36.51
CA LYS A 512 23.09 -3.55 -36.46
C LYS A 512 23.95 -3.96 -37.67
N MET A 513 23.70 -3.41 -38.86
CA MET A 513 24.56 -3.56 -40.04
C MET A 513 25.92 -2.86 -39.85
N ALA A 514 25.94 -1.61 -39.38
CA ALA A 514 27.17 -0.86 -39.08
C ALA A 514 28.06 -1.57 -38.04
N ILE A 515 27.47 -2.18 -37.00
CA ILE A 515 28.20 -2.99 -36.02
C ILE A 515 28.80 -4.24 -36.67
N LYS A 516 28.09 -4.90 -37.60
CA LYS A 516 28.64 -6.03 -38.38
C LYS A 516 29.80 -5.60 -39.31
N GLU A 517 29.69 -4.47 -40.00
CA GLU A 517 30.79 -3.94 -40.84
C GLU A 517 32.03 -3.67 -39.97
N PHE A 518 31.86 -3.04 -38.80
CA PHE A 518 32.96 -2.77 -37.86
C PHE A 518 33.64 -4.04 -37.37
N LEU A 519 32.88 -5.07 -36.99
CA LEU A 519 33.43 -6.34 -36.50
C LEU A 519 34.13 -7.18 -37.58
N THR A 520 33.85 -6.93 -38.87
CA THR A 520 34.42 -7.70 -40.00
C THR A 520 35.52 -6.97 -40.77
N SER A 521 35.46 -5.64 -40.84
CA SER A 521 36.39 -4.80 -41.62
C SER A 521 37.24 -3.84 -40.78
N GLY A 522 36.90 -3.64 -39.50
CA GLY A 522 37.46 -2.60 -38.64
C GLY A 522 36.97 -1.18 -38.93
N ARG A 523 36.15 -0.96 -39.96
CA ARG A 523 35.59 0.36 -40.32
C ARG A 523 34.46 0.74 -39.37
N LYS A 524 34.59 1.88 -38.68
CA LYS A 524 33.61 2.33 -37.70
C LYS A 524 32.74 3.44 -38.28
N GLY A 525 31.43 3.18 -38.38
CA GLY A 525 30.42 4.22 -38.55
C GLY A 525 29.16 3.74 -39.27
N LEU A 526 28.06 4.47 -39.11
CA LEU A 526 26.87 4.33 -39.93
C LEU A 526 27.13 4.96 -41.31
N ARG A 527 26.85 4.19 -42.36
CA ARG A 527 26.87 4.60 -43.78
C ARG A 527 25.45 4.79 -44.29
N LEU A 528 25.23 5.64 -45.29
CA LEU A 528 23.94 5.76 -45.97
C LEU A 528 23.49 4.41 -46.55
N GLN A 529 24.42 3.62 -47.11
CA GLN A 529 24.12 2.29 -47.64
C GLN A 529 23.46 1.38 -46.59
N HIS A 530 23.85 1.45 -45.31
CA HIS A 530 23.23 0.65 -44.25
C HIS A 530 21.77 1.03 -43.97
N LEU A 531 21.37 2.29 -44.22
CA LEU A 531 19.97 2.72 -44.11
C LEU A 531 19.16 2.27 -45.33
N LEU A 532 19.74 2.34 -46.53
CA LEU A 532 19.10 1.90 -47.78
C LEU A 532 18.90 0.37 -47.79
N ASP A 533 19.92 -0.39 -47.42
CA ASP A 533 19.86 -1.86 -47.29
C ASP A 533 18.86 -2.28 -46.21
N ALA A 534 18.88 -1.60 -45.04
CA ALA A 534 17.93 -1.87 -43.97
C ALA A 534 16.47 -1.57 -44.37
N CYS A 535 16.23 -0.56 -45.21
CA CYS A 535 14.89 -0.28 -45.75
C CYS A 535 14.38 -1.45 -46.62
N VAL A 536 15.24 -2.02 -47.48
CA VAL A 536 14.88 -3.17 -48.35
C VAL A 536 14.69 -4.45 -47.54
N ASP A 537 15.55 -4.71 -46.54
CA ASP A 537 15.39 -5.85 -45.64
C ASP A 537 14.11 -5.76 -44.79
N GLU A 538 13.77 -4.58 -44.26
CA GLU A 538 12.53 -4.36 -43.50
C GLU A 538 11.30 -4.53 -44.39
N PHE A 539 11.33 -4.02 -45.62
CA PHE A 539 10.24 -4.17 -46.59
C PHE A 539 9.95 -5.66 -46.87
N ARG A 540 11.00 -6.46 -47.13
CA ARG A 540 10.87 -7.91 -47.35
C ARG A 540 10.34 -8.68 -46.14
N GLU A 541 10.83 -8.38 -44.95
CA GLU A 541 10.35 -9.05 -43.72
C GLU A 541 8.87 -8.78 -43.45
N ASN A 542 8.35 -7.64 -43.93
CA ASN A 542 6.94 -7.25 -43.87
C ASN A 542 6.10 -7.69 -45.10
N GLU A 543 6.72 -8.15 -46.21
CA GLU A 543 6.03 -8.87 -47.30
C GLU A 543 5.65 -10.30 -46.88
N ASP A 544 6.50 -10.93 -46.05
CA ASP A 544 6.30 -12.30 -45.56
C ASP A 544 5.22 -12.41 -44.46
N LEU A 545 4.98 -11.32 -43.72
CA LEU A 545 4.12 -11.27 -42.53
C LEU A 545 2.94 -10.29 -42.72
N PRO A 546 1.70 -10.76 -42.98
CA PRO A 546 0.54 -9.90 -43.29
C PRO A 546 0.00 -9.08 -42.09
N ASN A 547 0.68 -9.12 -40.94
CA ASN A 547 0.30 -8.42 -39.71
C ASN A 547 0.36 -6.88 -39.82
N THR A 548 0.92 -6.35 -40.91
CA THR A 548 1.09 -4.90 -41.17
C THR A 548 -0.16 -4.21 -41.73
N THR A 549 -1.10 -4.96 -42.31
CA THR A 549 -2.29 -4.41 -42.97
C THR A 549 -3.50 -4.40 -42.04
N ASN A 550 -4.02 -3.21 -41.72
CA ASN A 550 -5.16 -3.02 -40.83
C ASN A 550 -6.48 -2.99 -41.64
N PRO A 551 -7.61 -3.54 -41.15
CA PRO A 551 -8.96 -3.16 -41.57
C PRO A 551 -9.14 -1.67 -41.93
N ASP A 552 -8.62 -0.74 -41.12
CA ASP A 552 -8.67 0.71 -41.38
C ASP A 552 -7.98 1.11 -42.71
N ASP A 553 -6.89 0.42 -43.09
CA ASP A 553 -6.22 0.67 -44.39
C ASP A 553 -7.13 0.24 -45.54
N TRP A 554 -7.76 -0.93 -45.45
CA TRP A 554 -8.68 -1.43 -46.48
C TRP A 554 -9.94 -0.56 -46.61
N ALA A 555 -10.47 -0.05 -45.50
CA ALA A 555 -11.56 0.92 -45.49
C ALA A 555 -11.15 2.22 -46.20
N ARG A 556 -9.95 2.75 -45.91
CA ARG A 556 -9.37 3.93 -46.58
C ARG A 556 -9.19 3.70 -48.09
N ILE A 557 -8.65 2.54 -48.50
CA ILE A 557 -8.39 2.19 -49.90
C ILE A 557 -9.71 2.05 -50.68
N SER A 558 -10.68 1.33 -50.13
CA SER A 558 -12.01 1.15 -50.73
C SER A 558 -12.78 2.48 -50.81
N GLY A 559 -12.80 3.25 -49.71
CA GLY A 559 -13.49 4.54 -49.63
C GLY A 559 -12.92 5.61 -50.57
N LYS A 560 -11.59 5.65 -50.77
CA LYS A 560 -10.92 6.56 -51.73
C LYS A 560 -11.39 6.34 -53.18
N LYS A 561 -11.77 5.10 -53.54
CA LYS A 561 -12.22 4.73 -54.90
C LYS A 561 -13.75 4.60 -55.02
N GLY A 562 -14.47 4.48 -53.90
CA GLY A 562 -15.91 4.22 -53.87
C GLY A 562 -16.29 2.77 -54.24
N GLU A 563 -15.32 1.86 -54.30
CA GLU A 563 -15.47 0.52 -54.87
C GLU A 563 -14.99 -0.57 -53.90
N ARG A 564 -15.69 -1.71 -53.86
CA ARG A 564 -15.35 -2.82 -52.95
C ARG A 564 -14.12 -3.58 -53.44
N ILE A 565 -13.18 -3.85 -52.54
CA ILE A 565 -12.03 -4.73 -52.80
C ILE A 565 -12.50 -6.19 -52.87
N VAL A 566 -12.06 -6.92 -53.90
CA VAL A 566 -12.42 -8.34 -54.13
C VAL A 566 -11.22 -9.28 -54.03
N TYR A 567 -10.02 -8.80 -54.36
CA TYR A 567 -8.80 -9.62 -54.28
C TYR A 567 -7.56 -8.76 -53.99
N ILE A 568 -6.66 -9.29 -53.18
CA ILE A 568 -5.43 -8.63 -52.71
C ILE A 568 -4.26 -9.60 -52.88
N ARG A 569 -3.14 -9.11 -53.41
CA ARG A 569 -1.94 -9.91 -53.63
C ARG A 569 -0.66 -9.14 -53.30
N THR A 570 0.29 -9.76 -52.59
CA THR A 570 1.62 -9.18 -52.35
C THR A 570 2.50 -9.24 -53.61
N LEU A 571 3.28 -8.19 -53.84
CA LEU A 571 4.12 -8.01 -55.03
C LEU A 571 5.60 -8.19 -54.70
N VAL A 572 6.02 -9.44 -54.49
CA VAL A 572 7.39 -9.79 -54.07
C VAL A 572 8.45 -9.31 -55.06
N SER A 573 9.36 -8.46 -54.60
CA SER A 573 10.42 -7.87 -55.44
C SER A 573 11.74 -8.64 -55.33
N GLY A 574 11.82 -9.78 -56.02
CA GLY A 574 12.96 -10.71 -56.01
C GLY A 574 13.27 -11.34 -57.38
N GLY A 575 14.54 -11.29 -57.80
CA GLY A 575 15.00 -11.80 -59.10
C GLY A 575 15.43 -13.27 -59.09
N LYS A 576 15.38 -13.93 -60.27
CA LYS A 576 15.76 -15.34 -60.52
C LYS A 576 14.89 -16.40 -59.81
N GLY A 577 13.58 -16.22 -59.86
CA GLY A 577 12.62 -17.26 -59.49
C GLY A 577 11.31 -16.58 -59.11
N ALA A 578 10.34 -16.56 -60.03
CA ALA A 578 9.05 -15.93 -59.78
C ALA A 578 8.19 -16.84 -58.89
N GLU A 579 8.44 -16.84 -57.58
CA GLU A 579 7.49 -17.39 -56.62
C GLU A 579 6.18 -16.61 -56.68
N ALA A 580 5.07 -17.31 -56.48
CA ALA A 580 3.75 -16.71 -56.58
C ALA A 580 3.46 -15.86 -55.33
N GLY A 581 3.70 -14.54 -55.42
CA GLY A 581 3.36 -13.57 -54.38
C GLY A 581 1.96 -13.81 -53.82
N ARG A 582 1.87 -13.88 -52.49
CA ARG A 582 0.77 -14.51 -51.73
C ARG A 582 -0.52 -13.72 -51.89
N SER A 583 -1.64 -14.43 -52.04
CA SER A 583 -2.98 -13.86 -51.91
C SER A 583 -3.31 -13.65 -50.44
N ILE A 584 -3.70 -12.43 -50.07
CA ILE A 584 -4.30 -12.17 -48.76
C ILE A 584 -5.81 -12.39 -48.92
N GLU A 585 -6.35 -13.39 -48.21
CA GLU A 585 -7.80 -13.54 -48.15
C GLU A 585 -8.39 -12.35 -47.40
N THR A 586 -9.22 -11.55 -48.09
CA THR A 586 -10.05 -10.54 -47.42
C THR A 586 -10.98 -11.24 -46.45
N ALA A 587 -10.73 -11.10 -45.14
CA ALA A 587 -11.57 -11.68 -44.11
C ALA A 587 -13.04 -11.33 -44.38
N SER A 588 -13.91 -12.33 -44.34
CA SER A 588 -15.29 -12.28 -44.86
C SER A 588 -16.26 -11.41 -44.05
N ASN A 589 -15.76 -10.59 -43.11
CA ASN A 589 -16.50 -9.67 -42.27
C ASN A 589 -16.66 -8.24 -42.84
N THR A 590 -16.23 -7.95 -44.07
CA THR A 590 -16.56 -6.70 -44.79
C THR A 590 -18.03 -6.68 -45.27
N GLY A 591 -18.95 -7.06 -44.40
CA GLY A 591 -20.22 -7.67 -44.79
C GLY A 591 -21.40 -7.39 -43.87
N GLN A 592 -21.56 -6.16 -43.38
CA GLN A 592 -22.91 -5.65 -43.05
C GLN A 592 -23.08 -4.12 -42.93
N TYR A 593 -22.00 -3.33 -42.89
CA TYR A 593 -22.07 -1.88 -42.68
C TYR A 593 -21.31 -1.08 -43.75
N LEU A 594 -21.99 -0.88 -44.87
CA LEU A 594 -21.76 0.13 -45.91
C LEU A 594 -23.12 0.58 -46.44
#